data_AF-A0A1G1V6N4-F1
#
_entry.id   AF-A0A1G1V6N4-F1
#
_cell.length_a   1.000
_cell.length_b   1.000
_cell.length_c   1.000
_cell.angle_alpha   90.00
_cell.angle_beta   90.00
_cell.angle_gamma   90.00
#
_symmetry.space_group_name_H-M   'P 1'
#
loop_
_entity.id
_entity.type
_entity.pdbx_description
1 polymer ?
#
loop_
_entity_poly.entity_id
_entity_poly.type
_entity_poly.pdbx_seq_one_letter_code
_entity_poly.pdbx_strand_id
1 'polypeptide(L)'
;MLPLIEYLVILLSNPKPQAPGTPSVQIAQRSFSLENRYDNKFVNDVFKDNILLTLKYLDGSVKDKKDISWENVGKPMRYEFTLKPGQAFAFHDQLLPEYARNVVKTTNAHFNSTDGFKSDGYLVGDGVCHLASLIYWAAKDAGLTTVSLASHNFAKINDVPKEYGVSIRFQPGAKENSARQNLYIVNNFDKPVTFVFDYDGANLDVKVKLER
;
A
#
# COMPACT_ATOMS: atom_id res chain seq x y z
N MET A 1 -60.65 -14.45 23.11
CA MET A 1 -59.81 -14.07 21.95
C MET A 1 -59.37 -12.63 22.16
N LEU A 2 -58.09 -12.43 22.51
CA LEU A 2 -57.44 -11.13 22.70
C LEU A 2 -56.03 -11.27 22.10
N PRO A 3 -55.54 -10.35 21.24
CA PRO A 3 -54.21 -10.47 20.67
C PRO A 3 -53.16 -9.83 21.59
N LEU A 4 -52.04 -10.51 21.78
CA LEU A 4 -50.82 -9.91 22.33
C LEU A 4 -50.19 -8.99 21.28
N ILE A 5 -49.86 -7.76 21.68
CA ILE A 5 -49.03 -6.83 20.92
C ILE A 5 -47.64 -6.88 21.56
N GLU A 6 -46.65 -7.40 20.81
CA GLU A 6 -45.24 -7.33 21.19
C GLU A 6 -44.66 -5.97 20.79
N TYR A 7 -44.10 -5.25 21.77
CA TYR A 7 -43.36 -4.01 21.56
C TYR A 7 -41.89 -4.33 21.24
N LEU A 8 -41.44 -3.98 20.02
CA LEU A 8 -40.04 -4.02 19.63
C LEU A 8 -39.34 -2.73 20.11
N VAL A 9 -38.45 -2.85 21.09
CA VAL A 9 -37.60 -1.74 21.55
C VAL A 9 -36.30 -1.74 20.72
N ILE A 10 -36.17 -0.76 19.82
CA ILE A 10 -34.92 -0.52 19.08
C ILE A 10 -34.01 0.36 19.94
N LEU A 11 -32.98 -0.23 20.53
CA LEU A 11 -31.91 0.50 21.21
C LEU A 11 -30.98 1.13 20.16
N LEU A 12 -31.18 2.42 19.88
CA LEU A 12 -30.25 3.23 19.11
C LEU A 12 -29.00 3.51 19.97
N SER A 13 -27.94 2.72 19.78
CA SER A 13 -26.63 3.03 20.36
C SER A 13 -26.01 4.21 19.61
N ASN A 14 -26.00 5.39 20.23
CA ASN A 14 -25.24 6.52 19.72
C ASN A 14 -23.73 6.16 19.70
N PRO A 15 -23.02 6.35 18.56
CA PRO A 15 -21.59 6.12 18.52
C PRO A 15 -20.88 7.08 19.48
N LYS A 16 -20.00 6.54 20.33
CA LYS A 16 -19.16 7.35 21.22
C LYS A 16 -18.35 8.35 20.39
N PRO A 17 -18.27 9.63 20.78
CA PRO A 17 -17.37 10.59 20.15
C PRO A 17 -15.94 10.05 20.19
N GLN A 18 -15.33 9.90 19.02
CA GLN A 18 -13.93 9.51 18.88
C GLN A 18 -13.07 10.65 19.45
N ALA A 19 -12.19 10.36 20.40
CA ALA A 19 -11.29 11.36 20.96
C ALA A 19 -10.46 12.01 19.84
N PRO A 20 -10.20 13.33 19.90
CA PRO A 20 -9.34 13.98 18.92
C PRO A 20 -7.97 13.31 18.92
N GLY A 21 -7.56 12.80 17.75
CA GLY A 21 -6.27 12.12 17.58
C GLY A 21 -5.08 13.03 17.92
N THR A 22 -3.94 12.42 18.26
CA THR A 22 -2.68 13.14 18.49
C THR A 22 -2.39 14.08 17.31
N PRO A 23 -2.09 15.37 17.55
CA PRO A 23 -1.73 16.29 16.48
C PRO A 23 -0.57 15.73 15.64
N SER A 24 -0.67 15.80 14.32
CA SER A 24 0.39 15.36 13.41
C SER A 24 0.72 16.41 12.35
N VAL A 25 1.95 16.39 11.84
CA VAL A 25 2.43 17.26 10.76
C VAL A 25 2.71 16.43 9.54
N GLN A 26 2.18 16.84 8.39
CA GLN A 26 2.60 16.27 7.12
C GLN A 26 4.02 16.73 6.80
N ILE A 27 4.95 15.77 6.70
CA ILE A 27 6.37 16.02 6.44
C ILE A 27 6.76 15.69 4.99
N ALA A 28 5.95 14.90 4.28
CA ALA A 28 6.06 14.71 2.84
C ALA A 28 4.71 14.32 2.22
N GLN A 29 4.57 14.58 0.92
CA GLN A 29 3.48 14.07 0.10
C GLN A 29 3.95 13.90 -1.34
N ARG A 30 3.62 12.75 -1.92
CA ARG A 30 3.79 12.48 -3.35
C ARG A 30 2.52 11.90 -3.92
N SER A 31 2.35 12.09 -5.23
CA SER A 31 1.14 11.69 -5.94
C SER A 31 1.50 11.23 -7.34
N PHE A 32 0.69 10.34 -7.89
CA PHE A 32 0.67 10.09 -9.32
C PHE A 32 -0.77 9.86 -9.81
N SER A 33 -0.98 9.97 -11.13
CA SER A 33 -2.27 9.60 -11.71
C SER A 33 -2.30 8.10 -12.05
N LEU A 34 -3.42 7.41 -11.81
CA LEU A 34 -3.63 6.04 -12.28
C LEU A 34 -4.23 5.98 -13.70
N GLU A 35 -4.48 7.13 -14.32
CA GLU A 35 -5.10 7.24 -15.64
C GLU A 35 -4.08 7.33 -16.79
N ASN A 36 -2.79 7.49 -16.49
CA ASN A 36 -1.73 7.73 -17.49
C ASN A 36 -0.50 6.82 -17.27
N ARG A 37 -0.68 5.58 -16.81
CA ARG A 37 0.42 4.61 -16.69
C ARG A 37 0.92 4.17 -18.07
N TYR A 38 0.00 3.90 -19.00
CA TYR A 38 0.26 3.50 -20.39
C TYR A 38 -0.77 4.07 -21.36
N ASP A 39 -0.39 4.28 -22.62
CA ASP A 39 -1.30 4.78 -23.65
C ASP A 39 -2.39 3.76 -24.02
N ASN A 40 -2.04 2.46 -23.98
CA ASN A 40 -3.01 1.40 -24.21
C ASN A 40 -3.93 1.26 -22.98
N LYS A 41 -5.24 1.46 -23.18
CA LYS A 41 -6.23 1.41 -22.10
C LYS A 41 -6.20 0.10 -21.31
N PHE A 42 -6.12 -1.04 -21.98
CA PHE A 42 -6.11 -2.34 -21.31
C PHE A 42 -4.89 -2.49 -20.41
N VAL A 43 -3.70 -2.13 -20.91
CA VAL A 43 -2.47 -2.15 -20.12
C VAL A 43 -2.57 -1.17 -18.94
N ASN A 44 -3.07 0.05 -19.18
CA ASN A 44 -3.28 1.04 -18.12
C ASN A 44 -4.20 0.51 -17.01
N ASP A 45 -5.33 -0.09 -17.39
CA ASP A 45 -6.30 -0.67 -16.46
C ASP A 45 -5.64 -1.78 -15.62
N VAL A 46 -4.82 -2.66 -16.22
CA VAL A 46 -4.08 -3.70 -15.49
C VAL A 46 -3.14 -3.10 -14.44
N PHE A 47 -2.37 -2.08 -14.80
CA PHE A 47 -1.48 -1.38 -13.85
C PHE A 47 -2.28 -0.77 -12.69
N LYS A 48 -3.35 -0.04 -13.01
CA LYS A 48 -4.25 0.57 -12.03
C LYS A 48 -4.83 -0.48 -11.08
N ASP A 49 -5.38 -1.55 -11.64
CA ASP A 49 -6.02 -2.63 -10.88
C ASP A 49 -5.05 -3.33 -9.92
N ASN A 50 -3.83 -3.62 -10.37
CA ASN A 50 -2.80 -4.26 -9.55
C ASN A 50 -2.25 -3.33 -8.46
N ILE A 51 -2.11 -2.03 -8.73
CA ILE A 51 -1.75 -1.03 -7.71
C ILE A 51 -2.82 -1.00 -6.62
N LEU A 52 -4.09 -0.88 -7.02
CA LEU A 52 -5.20 -0.80 -6.07
C LEU A 52 -5.39 -2.12 -5.31
N LEU A 53 -5.24 -3.27 -5.96
CA LEU A 53 -5.27 -4.57 -5.30
C LEU A 53 -4.15 -4.69 -4.25
N THR A 54 -2.94 -4.20 -4.55
CA THR A 54 -1.84 -4.19 -3.57
C THR A 54 -2.21 -3.37 -2.33
N LEU A 55 -2.92 -2.24 -2.49
CA LEU A 55 -3.41 -1.45 -1.37
C LEU A 55 -4.49 -2.19 -0.56
N LYS A 56 -5.34 -3.00 -1.19
CA LYS A 56 -6.33 -3.85 -0.50
C LYS A 56 -5.71 -5.00 0.29
N TYR A 57 -4.59 -5.54 -0.19
CA TYR A 57 -3.79 -6.48 0.60
C TYR A 57 -3.11 -5.76 1.79
N LEU A 58 -2.57 -4.57 1.53
CA LEU A 58 -1.91 -3.76 2.56
C LEU A 58 -2.88 -3.32 3.67
N ASP A 59 -4.12 -2.95 3.33
CA ASP A 59 -5.15 -2.57 4.31
C ASP A 59 -5.81 -3.78 5.01
N GLY A 60 -5.62 -4.99 4.47
CA GLY A 60 -6.12 -6.25 5.02
C GLY A 60 -7.58 -6.56 4.68
N SER A 61 -8.21 -5.77 3.81
CA SER A 61 -9.55 -6.04 3.26
C SER A 61 -9.55 -7.20 2.27
N VAL A 62 -8.41 -7.48 1.64
CA VAL A 62 -8.15 -8.70 0.86
C VAL A 62 -7.04 -9.47 1.56
N LYS A 63 -7.26 -10.77 1.81
CA LYS A 63 -6.24 -11.67 2.37
C LYS A 63 -5.87 -12.78 1.40
N ASP A 64 -6.83 -13.20 0.59
CA ASP A 64 -6.65 -14.19 -0.47
C ASP A 64 -7.42 -13.80 -1.73
N LYS A 65 -7.11 -14.44 -2.86
CA LYS A 65 -7.77 -14.22 -4.16
C LYS A 65 -9.30 -14.29 -4.13
N LYS A 66 -9.87 -15.14 -3.27
CA LYS A 66 -11.33 -15.32 -3.14
C LYS A 66 -12.03 -14.10 -2.52
N ASP A 67 -11.29 -13.25 -1.81
CA ASP A 67 -11.82 -12.05 -1.16
C ASP A 67 -11.89 -10.86 -2.12
N ILE A 68 -11.32 -11.00 -3.33
CA ILE A 68 -11.24 -9.93 -4.31
C ILE A 68 -12.62 -9.65 -4.90
N SER A 69 -13.13 -8.46 -4.58
CA SER A 69 -14.22 -7.82 -5.32
C SER A 69 -13.66 -6.71 -6.20
N TRP A 70 -13.53 -6.96 -7.51
CA TRP A 70 -13.00 -5.98 -8.46
C TRP A 70 -13.81 -4.68 -8.51
N GLU A 71 -15.13 -4.77 -8.27
CA GLU A 71 -15.98 -3.59 -8.12
C GLU A 71 -15.54 -2.71 -6.93
N ASN A 72 -15.06 -3.32 -5.84
CA ASN A 72 -14.61 -2.60 -4.64
C ASN A 72 -13.13 -2.21 -4.70
N VAL A 73 -12.29 -2.92 -5.46
CA VAL A 73 -10.88 -2.57 -5.67
C VAL A 73 -10.76 -1.18 -6.31
N GLY A 74 -11.60 -0.88 -7.32
CA GLY A 74 -11.56 0.37 -8.07
C GLY A 74 -12.19 1.60 -7.38
N LYS A 75 -12.79 1.45 -6.20
CA LYS A 75 -13.46 2.56 -5.51
C LYS A 75 -12.45 3.49 -4.81
N PRO A 76 -12.74 4.80 -4.71
CA PRO A 76 -11.96 5.71 -3.87
C PRO A 76 -11.76 5.14 -2.47
N MET A 77 -10.56 5.33 -1.92
CA MET A 77 -10.22 4.77 -0.63
C MET A 77 -9.24 5.65 0.13
N ARG A 78 -9.30 5.52 1.45
CA ARG A 78 -8.31 6.04 2.37
C ARG A 78 -7.83 4.92 3.26
N TYR A 79 -6.53 4.77 3.39
CA TYR A 79 -5.92 3.82 4.28
C TYR A 79 -4.70 4.44 4.98
N GLU A 80 -4.45 4.06 6.22
CA GLU A 80 -3.30 4.53 6.97
C GLU A 80 -2.68 3.44 7.83
N PHE A 81 -1.37 3.53 8.01
CA PHE A 81 -0.65 2.72 8.99
C PHE A 81 0.46 3.53 9.63
N THR A 82 0.81 3.17 10.86
CA THR A 82 1.81 3.88 11.66
C THR A 82 2.99 2.98 11.97
N LEU A 83 4.20 3.51 11.81
CA LEU A 83 5.44 2.94 12.29
C LEU A 83 5.85 3.68 13.57
N LYS A 84 5.96 2.96 14.69
CA LYS A 84 6.59 3.49 15.90
C LYS A 84 8.11 3.66 15.69
N PRO A 85 8.82 4.42 16.54
CA PRO A 85 10.28 4.53 16.48
C PRO A 85 10.95 3.15 16.37
N GLY A 86 11.88 3.03 15.42
CA GLY A 86 12.62 1.80 15.11
C GLY A 86 11.84 0.72 14.36
N GLN A 87 10.52 0.85 14.20
CA GLN A 87 9.73 -0.09 13.41
C GLN A 87 9.95 0.13 11.91
N ALA A 88 9.77 -0.95 11.15
CA ALA A 88 9.96 -0.97 9.73
C ALA A 88 8.72 -1.44 8.97
N PHE A 89 8.60 -0.94 7.74
CA PHE A 89 7.79 -1.50 6.68
C PHE A 89 8.71 -2.22 5.70
N ALA A 90 8.26 -3.37 5.18
CA ALA A 90 8.83 -3.99 4.00
C ALA A 90 7.73 -4.21 2.97
N PHE A 91 8.01 -4.10 1.68
CA PHE A 91 6.95 -4.22 0.67
C PHE A 91 6.34 -5.63 0.64
N HIS A 92 7.15 -6.68 0.76
CA HIS A 92 6.71 -8.06 0.96
C HIS A 92 7.47 -8.79 2.07
N ASP A 93 7.03 -10.00 2.42
CA ASP A 93 7.41 -10.80 3.58
C ASP A 93 8.67 -11.66 3.41
N GLN A 94 9.23 -11.80 2.21
CA GLN A 94 10.60 -12.29 2.04
C GLN A 94 11.60 -11.19 2.38
N LEU A 95 12.07 -11.21 3.64
CA LEU A 95 12.89 -10.15 4.24
C LEU A 95 14.39 -10.48 4.25
N LEU A 96 15.20 -9.43 4.14
CA LEU A 96 16.61 -9.44 4.50
C LEU A 96 16.77 -9.66 6.03
N PRO A 97 17.77 -10.44 6.48
CA PRO A 97 17.94 -10.80 7.90
C PRO A 97 17.98 -9.60 8.85
N GLU A 98 18.64 -8.51 8.45
CA GLU A 98 18.81 -7.30 9.26
C GLU A 98 17.51 -6.52 9.53
N TYR A 99 16.48 -6.70 8.70
CA TYR A 99 15.16 -6.07 8.88
C TYR A 99 14.13 -6.99 9.54
N ALA A 100 14.39 -8.31 9.57
CA ALA A 100 13.41 -9.33 9.95
C ALA A 100 12.81 -9.14 11.36
N ARG A 101 13.51 -8.47 12.28
CA ARG A 101 13.03 -8.23 13.65
C ARG A 101 12.18 -6.97 13.81
N ASN A 102 12.31 -6.01 12.89
CA ASN A 102 11.71 -4.69 13.04
C ASN A 102 10.56 -4.44 12.07
N VAL A 103 10.42 -5.28 11.03
CA VAL A 103 9.30 -5.19 10.09
C VAL A 103 8.00 -5.58 10.80
N VAL A 104 7.09 -4.62 10.92
CA VAL A 104 5.75 -4.80 11.53
C VAL A 104 4.62 -4.71 10.52
N LYS A 105 4.93 -4.26 9.30
CA LYS A 105 3.96 -4.11 8.23
C LYS A 105 4.57 -4.52 6.90
N THR A 106 3.80 -5.31 6.14
CA THR A 106 4.03 -5.54 4.72
C THR A 106 2.74 -5.39 3.93
N THR A 107 2.81 -5.43 2.60
CA THR A 107 1.59 -5.52 1.79
C THR A 107 0.87 -6.86 1.98
N ASN A 108 1.55 -7.91 2.44
CA ASN A 108 1.05 -9.29 2.51
C ASN A 108 0.65 -9.88 1.14
N ALA A 109 1.13 -9.30 0.04
CA ALA A 109 0.93 -9.81 -1.31
C ALA A 109 2.24 -10.34 -1.92
N HIS A 110 2.10 -11.26 -2.87
CA HIS A 110 3.17 -11.95 -3.60
C HIS A 110 3.09 -11.74 -5.12
N PHE A 111 2.22 -10.83 -5.57
CA PHE A 111 2.20 -10.20 -6.90
C PHE A 111 2.07 -11.17 -8.08
N ASN A 112 1.33 -12.25 -7.89
CA ASN A 112 1.21 -13.33 -8.86
C ASN A 112 -0.27 -13.67 -9.13
N SER A 113 -0.51 -14.61 -10.04
CA SER A 113 -1.87 -14.98 -10.46
C SER A 113 -2.64 -15.79 -9.41
N THR A 114 -1.94 -16.44 -8.46
CA THR A 114 -2.57 -17.14 -7.33
C THR A 114 -3.13 -16.17 -6.32
N ASP A 115 -2.53 -14.99 -6.20
CA ASP A 115 -3.02 -13.85 -5.41
C ASP A 115 -4.06 -13.02 -6.14
N GLY A 116 -4.37 -13.35 -7.41
CA GLY A 116 -5.38 -12.67 -8.20
C GLY A 116 -4.90 -11.42 -8.94
N PHE A 117 -3.60 -11.17 -9.01
CA PHE A 117 -3.07 -10.08 -9.84
C PHE A 117 -3.35 -10.33 -11.32
N LYS A 118 -3.65 -9.24 -12.04
CA LYS A 118 -3.93 -9.24 -13.48
C LYS A 118 -2.63 -9.22 -14.28
N SER A 119 -2.74 -9.71 -15.52
CA SER A 119 -1.68 -9.67 -16.51
C SER A 119 -2.05 -8.77 -17.68
N ASP A 120 -1.06 -8.08 -18.22
CA ASP A 120 -1.17 -7.31 -19.46
C ASP A 120 -0.94 -8.17 -20.73
N GLY A 121 -0.70 -9.47 -20.56
CA GLY A 121 -0.35 -10.42 -21.62
C GLY A 121 1.13 -10.80 -21.65
N TYR A 122 2.00 -10.05 -20.97
CA TYR A 122 3.43 -10.32 -20.85
C TYR A 122 3.84 -10.66 -19.42
N LEU A 123 3.41 -9.85 -18.45
CA LEU A 123 3.76 -10.00 -17.04
C LEU A 123 2.50 -10.02 -16.17
N VAL A 124 2.61 -10.62 -14.98
CA VAL A 124 1.57 -10.58 -13.94
C VAL A 124 2.04 -9.63 -12.86
N GLY A 125 1.14 -8.80 -12.32
CA GLY A 125 1.47 -7.90 -11.22
C GLY A 125 2.10 -6.58 -11.67
N ASP A 126 1.96 -6.23 -12.94
CA ASP A 126 2.33 -4.91 -13.45
C ASP A 126 1.75 -3.77 -12.60
N GLY A 127 2.53 -2.72 -12.37
CA GLY A 127 2.18 -1.61 -11.48
C GLY A 127 2.68 -1.76 -10.03
N VAL A 128 3.04 -2.96 -9.58
CA VAL A 128 3.60 -3.18 -8.22
C VAL A 128 4.87 -2.35 -7.99
N CYS A 129 5.80 -2.36 -8.94
CA CYS A 129 7.01 -1.52 -8.89
C CYS A 129 6.67 -0.02 -8.90
N HIS A 130 5.58 0.40 -9.55
CA HIS A 130 5.16 1.81 -9.60
C HIS A 130 4.70 2.26 -8.21
N LEU A 131 3.85 1.46 -7.54
CA LEU A 131 3.43 1.74 -6.17
C LEU A 131 4.61 1.79 -5.21
N ALA A 132 5.52 0.81 -5.28
CA ALA A 132 6.72 0.79 -4.44
C ALA A 132 7.59 2.04 -4.65
N SER A 133 7.73 2.49 -5.90
CA SER A 133 8.50 3.69 -6.23
C SER A 133 7.85 4.97 -5.67
N LEU A 134 6.52 5.08 -5.70
CA LEU A 134 5.79 6.18 -5.08
C LEU A 134 5.98 6.22 -3.55
N ILE A 135 5.86 5.05 -2.89
CA ILE A 135 6.07 4.93 -1.44
C ILE A 135 7.51 5.28 -1.06
N TYR A 136 8.49 4.76 -1.81
CA TYR A 136 9.90 5.06 -1.60
C TYR A 136 10.19 6.56 -1.74
N TRP A 137 9.63 7.20 -2.78
CA TRP A 137 9.80 8.63 -3.00
C TRP A 137 9.24 9.45 -1.82
N ALA A 138 8.00 9.18 -1.41
CA ALA A 138 7.39 9.88 -0.28
C ALA A 138 8.17 9.65 1.03
N ALA A 139 8.63 8.43 1.29
CA ALA A 139 9.39 8.09 2.49
C ALA A 139 10.77 8.75 2.52
N LYS A 140 11.45 8.78 1.36
CA LYS A 140 12.77 9.40 1.24
C LYS A 140 12.70 10.91 1.43
N ASP A 141 11.69 11.57 0.86
CA ASP A 141 11.47 13.00 1.07
C ASP A 141 11.05 13.35 2.50
N ALA A 142 10.39 12.42 3.20
CA ALA A 142 10.08 12.55 4.61
C ALA A 142 11.31 12.40 5.54
N GLY A 143 12.49 12.06 4.99
CA GLY A 143 13.70 11.85 5.78
C GLY A 143 13.75 10.50 6.53
N LEU A 144 12.92 9.54 6.13
CA LEU A 144 12.98 8.18 6.66
C LEU A 144 14.21 7.43 6.13
N THR A 145 14.71 6.49 6.92
CA THR A 145 15.72 5.55 6.44
C THR A 145 15.07 4.58 5.46
N THR A 146 15.58 4.55 4.23
CA THR A 146 14.99 3.77 3.13
C THR A 146 16.06 2.94 2.44
N VAL A 147 15.74 1.69 2.11
CA VAL A 147 16.65 0.77 1.40
C VAL A 147 15.89 0.04 0.30
N SER A 148 16.41 0.15 -0.92
CA SER A 148 16.03 -0.64 -2.09
C SER A 148 17.30 -1.03 -2.83
N LEU A 149 17.64 -2.31 -2.88
CA LEU A 149 18.89 -2.79 -3.49
C LEU A 149 18.76 -2.98 -5.01
N ALA A 150 17.53 -3.11 -5.52
CA ALA A 150 17.23 -3.22 -6.94
C ALA A 150 16.44 -2.00 -7.41
N SER A 151 16.89 -1.38 -8.52
CA SER A 151 16.24 -0.21 -9.09
C SER A 151 15.40 -0.55 -10.31
N HIS A 152 14.30 0.19 -10.50
CA HIS A 152 13.48 0.17 -11.70
C HIS A 152 13.87 1.33 -12.62
N ASN A 153 15.08 1.24 -13.18
CA ASN A 153 15.64 2.30 -14.03
C ASN A 153 15.62 1.94 -15.53
N PHE A 154 15.09 0.78 -15.88
CA PHE A 154 15.02 0.24 -17.24
C PHE A 154 13.79 0.73 -18.01
N ALA A 155 12.69 1.06 -17.32
CA ALA A 155 11.48 1.60 -17.91
C ALA A 155 10.99 2.83 -17.11
N LYS A 156 10.36 3.77 -17.82
CA LYS A 156 9.83 5.00 -17.24
C LYS A 156 8.61 4.67 -16.37
N ILE A 157 8.58 5.23 -15.17
CA ILE A 157 7.40 5.30 -14.33
C ILE A 157 6.87 6.72 -14.45
N ASN A 158 5.67 6.91 -15.04
CA ASN A 158 5.11 8.24 -15.20
C ASN A 158 4.92 8.92 -13.83
N ASP A 159 5.23 10.22 -13.78
CA ASP A 159 5.23 11.09 -12.61
C ASP A 159 6.28 10.80 -11.52
N VAL A 160 7.06 9.72 -11.65
CA VAL A 160 8.10 9.36 -10.67
C VAL A 160 9.50 9.58 -11.27
N PRO A 161 10.35 10.43 -10.68
CA PRO A 161 11.73 10.60 -11.15
C PRO A 161 12.50 9.28 -11.10
N LYS A 162 13.40 9.07 -12.08
CA LYS A 162 14.07 7.79 -12.33
C LYS A 162 14.87 7.30 -11.12
N GLU A 163 15.43 8.20 -10.33
CA GLU A 163 16.20 7.92 -9.11
C GLU A 163 15.35 7.32 -7.97
N TYR A 164 14.02 7.42 -8.06
CA TYR A 164 13.08 6.79 -7.13
C TYR A 164 12.51 5.46 -7.64
N GLY A 165 12.96 4.98 -8.80
CA GLY A 165 12.51 3.70 -9.35
C GLY A 165 12.96 2.52 -8.48
N VAL A 166 11.99 1.77 -7.95
CA VAL A 166 12.19 0.57 -7.11
C VAL A 166 11.74 -0.68 -7.86
N SER A 167 12.58 -1.72 -7.87
CA SER A 167 12.21 -3.03 -8.41
C SER A 167 11.77 -3.96 -7.29
N ILE A 168 10.52 -4.42 -7.38
CA ILE A 168 9.94 -5.41 -6.48
C ILE A 168 9.81 -6.74 -7.19
N ARG A 169 10.19 -7.83 -6.51
CA ARG A 169 9.95 -9.19 -6.98
C ARG A 169 9.76 -10.13 -5.82
N PHE A 170 8.69 -10.91 -5.88
CA PHE A 170 8.51 -12.07 -5.03
C PHE A 170 8.62 -13.35 -5.88
N GLN A 171 9.52 -14.24 -5.50
CA GLN A 171 9.65 -15.56 -6.11
C GLN A 171 9.59 -16.65 -5.03
N PRO A 172 8.58 -17.54 -5.06
CA PRO A 172 8.53 -18.71 -4.19
C PRO A 172 9.83 -19.53 -4.29
N GLY A 173 10.39 -19.91 -3.14
CA GLY A 173 11.62 -20.70 -3.06
C GLY A 173 12.94 -19.94 -3.28
N ALA A 174 12.91 -18.66 -3.68
CA ALA A 174 14.11 -17.85 -3.92
C ALA A 174 14.23 -16.68 -2.94
N LYS A 175 14.17 -16.99 -1.63
CA LYS A 175 14.06 -16.01 -0.54
C LYS A 175 15.10 -14.90 -0.60
N GLU A 176 16.37 -15.24 -0.84
CA GLU A 176 17.46 -14.26 -0.88
C GLU A 176 17.31 -13.29 -2.06
N ASN A 177 16.92 -13.79 -3.23
CA ASN A 177 16.72 -12.96 -4.42
C ASN A 177 15.54 -12.00 -4.22
N SER A 178 14.41 -12.50 -3.73
CA SER A 178 13.25 -11.64 -3.46
C SER A 178 13.56 -10.61 -2.36
N ALA A 179 14.28 -11.01 -1.30
CA ALA A 179 14.65 -10.09 -0.22
C ALA A 179 15.47 -8.90 -0.70
N ARG A 180 16.29 -9.08 -1.74
CA ARG A 180 17.06 -7.99 -2.40
C ARG A 180 16.23 -7.18 -3.40
N GLN A 181 15.09 -7.70 -3.87
CA GLN A 181 14.12 -7.02 -4.70
C GLN A 181 12.89 -6.61 -3.87
N ASN A 182 13.14 -5.90 -2.78
CA ASN A 182 12.15 -5.44 -1.82
C ASN A 182 12.44 -3.98 -1.47
N LEU A 183 11.46 -3.29 -0.88
CA LEU A 183 11.61 -1.95 -0.33
C LEU A 183 11.48 -2.02 1.18
N TYR A 184 12.49 -1.51 1.89
CA TYR A 184 12.50 -1.37 3.34
C TYR A 184 12.45 0.09 3.72
N ILE A 185 11.61 0.43 4.70
CA ILE A 185 11.47 1.77 5.26
C ILE A 185 11.48 1.65 6.77
N VAL A 186 12.39 2.36 7.44
CA VAL A 186 12.52 2.36 8.90
C VAL A 186 12.16 3.75 9.42
N ASN A 187 11.33 3.78 10.46
CA ASN A 187 11.13 5.01 11.22
C ASN A 187 12.34 5.27 12.13
N ASN A 188 13.25 6.12 11.67
CA ASN A 188 14.42 6.61 12.41
C ASN A 188 14.13 7.87 13.25
N PHE A 189 12.89 8.34 13.30
CA PHE A 189 12.48 9.38 14.23
C PHE A 189 12.23 8.80 15.62
N ASP A 190 12.26 9.65 16.64
CA ASP A 190 11.87 9.36 18.02
C ASP A 190 10.35 9.43 18.23
N LYS A 191 9.59 9.74 17.18
CA LYS A 191 8.11 9.83 17.18
C LYS A 191 7.47 8.90 16.16
N PRO A 192 6.20 8.50 16.36
CA PRO A 192 5.46 7.72 15.37
C PRO A 192 5.32 8.45 14.03
N VAL A 193 5.41 7.67 12.95
CA VAL A 193 5.23 8.14 11.58
C VAL A 193 4.09 7.37 10.92
N THR A 194 3.10 8.11 10.42
CA THR A 194 1.92 7.57 9.76
C THR A 194 2.00 7.77 8.26
N PHE A 195 1.90 6.68 7.51
CA PHE A 195 1.66 6.69 6.07
C PHE A 195 0.17 6.77 5.83
N VAL A 196 -0.25 7.64 4.91
CA VAL A 196 -1.63 7.78 4.47
C VAL A 196 -1.68 7.63 2.96
N PHE A 197 -2.54 6.71 2.51
CA PHE A 197 -2.85 6.46 1.12
C PHE A 197 -4.25 7.02 0.86
N ASP A 198 -4.35 7.97 -0.05
CA ASP A 198 -5.64 8.52 -0.49
C ASP A 198 -5.77 8.32 -2.00
N TYR A 199 -6.75 7.52 -2.43
CA TYR A 199 -7.12 7.36 -3.82
C TYR A 199 -8.48 8.02 -4.06
N ASP A 200 -8.53 8.99 -4.97
CA ASP A 200 -9.73 9.80 -5.24
C ASP A 200 -10.58 9.27 -6.43
N GLY A 201 -10.16 8.18 -7.06
CA GLY A 201 -10.76 7.67 -8.31
C GLY A 201 -9.89 7.92 -9.55
N ALA A 202 -8.90 8.81 -9.47
CA ALA A 202 -7.95 9.10 -10.54
C ALA A 202 -6.50 9.19 -10.05
N ASN A 203 -6.25 9.82 -8.91
CA ASN A 203 -4.92 10.06 -8.35
C ASN A 203 -4.75 9.30 -7.04
N LEU A 204 -3.53 8.78 -6.84
CA LEU A 204 -3.12 8.18 -5.58
C LEU A 204 -2.08 9.08 -4.92
N ASP A 205 -2.43 9.60 -3.74
CA ASP A 205 -1.50 10.27 -2.85
C ASP A 205 -0.89 9.30 -1.84
N VAL A 206 0.40 9.45 -1.57
CA VAL A 206 1.08 8.91 -0.40
C VAL A 206 1.59 10.09 0.43
N LYS A 207 1.00 10.28 1.61
CA LYS A 207 1.38 11.31 2.59
C LYS A 207 2.09 10.66 3.76
N VAL A 208 3.13 11.31 4.25
CA VAL A 208 3.87 10.89 5.45
C VAL A 208 3.67 11.95 6.52
N LYS A 209 3.18 11.53 7.69
CA LYS A 209 2.87 12.40 8.83
C LYS A 209 3.68 12.00 10.04
N LEU A 210 4.26 12.98 10.72
CA LEU A 210 4.95 12.82 12.00
C LEU A 210 4.02 13.25 13.14
N GLU A 211 3.80 12.40 14.14
CA GLU A 211 3.07 12.79 15.34
C GLU A 211 3.86 13.84 16.14
N ARG A 212 3.15 14.79 16.76
CA ARG A 212 3.77 15.87 17.54
C ARG A 212 3.97 15.47 19.00
#